data_AF-A0A955AK76-F1
#
_entry.id   AF-A0A955AK76-F1
#
_cell.length_a   1.000
_cell.length_b   1.000
_cell.length_c   1.000
_cell.angle_alpha   90.00
_cell.angle_beta   90.00
_cell.angle_gamma   90.00
#
_symmetry.space_group_name_H-M   'P 1'
#
loop_
_entity.id
_entity.type
_entity.pdbx_description
1 polymer ?
#
loop_
_entity_poly.entity_id
_entity_poly.type
_entity_poly.pdbx_seq_one_letter_code
_entity_poly.pdbx_strand_id
1 'polypeptide(L)'
;MDNNSLMNHSYDGIQEYDNPLPGWWKWTFVGTIVFSVLYGMYWHVGAPGRTLAERYDVELDTNMRLQFAEIGDLTPDADTIMLATTKKGWLAIGKSVFRTNCISCHGKDGEGKVGPNLADDVYKNVKKVEDLARVIASGAGNGAMPAWANRLQGNEVVLVAAYVASLRNTLAADQGKGPEGSEIAPWPEPPAEEPEVPPAESGEATGTAA
;
A
#
# COMPACT_ATOMS: atom_id res chain seq x y z
N MET A 1 32.87 32.53 -42.61
CA MET A 1 33.34 31.13 -42.66
C MET A 1 32.66 30.51 -43.84
N ASP A 2 33.42 29.96 -44.78
CA ASP A 2 32.91 29.34 -45.99
C ASP A 2 32.33 27.97 -45.65
N ASN A 3 31.05 27.73 -45.97
CA ASN A 3 30.34 26.50 -45.57
C ASN A 3 30.71 25.28 -46.45
N ASN A 4 31.88 25.31 -47.10
CA ASN A 4 32.30 24.35 -48.12
C ASN A 4 33.80 23.98 -48.02
N SER A 5 34.48 24.33 -46.92
CA SER A 5 35.87 23.91 -46.69
C SER A 5 35.94 22.42 -46.35
N LEU A 6 36.85 21.69 -47.02
CA LEU A 6 37.10 20.27 -46.77
C LEU A 6 38.36 20.10 -45.90
N MET A 7 38.31 19.11 -45.00
CA MET A 7 39.47 18.71 -44.21
C MET A 7 40.56 18.08 -45.11
N ASN A 8 41.83 18.22 -44.71
CA ASN A 8 42.97 17.84 -45.56
C ASN A 8 43.24 16.33 -45.68
N HIS A 9 42.43 15.49 -45.02
CA HIS A 9 42.60 14.05 -44.97
C HIS A 9 41.39 13.35 -45.56
N SER A 10 41.62 12.20 -46.18
CA SER A 10 40.60 11.34 -46.76
C SER A 10 40.74 9.95 -46.16
N TYR A 11 39.63 9.41 -45.65
CA TYR A 11 39.57 8.04 -45.15
C TYR A 11 38.68 7.23 -46.08
N ASP A 12 39.27 6.26 -46.80
CA ASP A 12 38.54 5.37 -47.71
C ASP A 12 37.63 6.12 -48.71
N GLY A 13 38.17 7.20 -49.30
CA GLY A 13 37.45 8.06 -50.23
C GLY A 13 36.40 9.01 -49.62
N ILE A 14 36.15 8.94 -48.30
CA ILE A 14 35.27 9.88 -47.58
C ILE A 14 36.10 11.05 -47.05
N GLN A 15 35.60 12.27 -47.26
CA GLN A 15 36.17 13.51 -46.75
C GLN A 15 35.14 14.26 -45.91
N GLU A 16 35.61 14.96 -44.88
CA GLU A 16 34.77 15.67 -43.92
C GLU A 16 34.78 17.17 -44.21
N TYR A 17 33.61 17.81 -44.06
CA TYR A 17 33.48 19.27 -44.16
C TYR A 17 33.77 19.95 -42.82
N ASP A 18 34.53 21.04 -42.85
CA ASP A 18 34.78 21.90 -41.69
C ASP A 18 33.66 22.93 -41.51
N ASN A 19 32.43 22.44 -41.34
CA ASN A 19 31.25 23.28 -41.19
C ASN A 19 30.97 23.62 -39.73
N PRO A 20 30.64 24.88 -39.40
CA PRO A 20 30.25 25.24 -38.06
C PRO A 20 28.93 24.54 -37.68
N LEU A 21 28.81 24.15 -36.41
CA LEU A 21 27.59 23.54 -35.87
C LEU A 21 26.35 24.40 -36.19
N PRO A 22 25.23 23.80 -36.64
CA PRO A 22 24.00 24.52 -36.93
C PRO A 22 23.56 25.39 -35.74
N GLY A 23 23.18 26.63 -36.00
CA GLY A 23 22.81 27.58 -34.96
C GLY A 23 21.69 27.06 -34.04
N TRP A 24 20.65 26.49 -34.62
CA TRP A 24 19.53 25.90 -33.88
C TRP A 24 19.98 24.75 -32.97
N TRP A 25 20.93 23.91 -33.42
CA TRP A 25 21.43 22.77 -32.64
C TRP A 25 22.18 23.26 -31.39
N LYS A 26 23.02 24.29 -31.54
CA LYS A 26 23.73 24.91 -30.40
C LYS A 26 22.75 25.50 -29.39
N TRP A 27 21.70 26.18 -29.84
CA TRP A 27 20.69 26.74 -28.95
C TRP A 27 19.90 25.66 -28.22
N THR A 28 19.54 24.55 -28.88
CA THR A 28 18.92 23.40 -28.21
C THR A 28 19.87 22.80 -27.17
N PHE A 29 21.15 22.62 -27.50
CA PHE A 29 22.15 22.09 -26.57
C PHE A 29 22.34 23.01 -25.35
N VAL A 30 22.41 24.32 -25.55
CA VAL A 30 22.45 25.30 -24.45
C VAL A 30 21.15 25.27 -23.65
N GLY A 31 20.01 25.13 -24.32
CA GLY A 31 18.69 25.03 -23.68
C GLY A 31 18.57 23.84 -22.73
N THR A 32 19.10 22.67 -23.10
CA THR A 32 19.07 21.49 -22.22
C THR A 32 19.98 21.66 -21.01
N ILE A 33 21.13 22.34 -21.15
CA ILE A 33 22.02 22.68 -20.03
C ILE A 33 21.32 23.64 -19.06
N VAL A 34 20.67 24.69 -19.56
CA VAL A 34 19.93 25.62 -18.70
C VAL A 34 18.76 24.91 -18.01
N PHE A 35 18.00 24.09 -18.76
CA PHE A 35 16.90 23.31 -18.21
C PHE A 35 17.38 22.35 -17.10
N SER A 36 18.51 21.65 -17.28
CA SER A 36 19.00 20.70 -16.29
C SER A 36 19.39 21.38 -14.97
N VAL A 37 20.01 22.56 -15.03
CA VAL A 37 20.34 23.36 -13.85
C VAL A 37 19.07 23.82 -13.14
N LEU A 38 18.10 24.39 -13.88
CA LEU A 38 16.83 24.83 -13.30
C LEU A 38 16.03 23.68 -12.71
N TYR A 39 15.98 22.53 -13.40
CA TYR A 39 15.32 21.32 -12.94
C TYR A 39 15.98 20.80 -11.66
N GLY A 40 17.31 20.68 -11.65
CA GLY A 40 18.07 20.26 -10.48
C GLY A 40 17.84 21.18 -9.28
N MET A 41 17.89 22.50 -9.48
CA MET A 41 17.56 23.48 -8.44
C MET A 41 16.11 23.33 -7.96
N TYR A 42 15.15 23.17 -8.87
CA TYR A 42 13.74 23.06 -8.55
C TYR A 42 13.42 21.83 -7.67
N TRP A 43 14.03 20.68 -7.97
CA TRP A 43 13.77 19.40 -7.27
C TRP A 43 14.68 19.16 -6.07
N HIS A 44 15.91 19.68 -6.05
CA HIS A 44 16.87 19.42 -4.96
C HIS A 44 17.04 20.59 -3.99
N VAL A 45 16.68 21.82 -4.36
CA VAL A 45 16.91 23.03 -3.53
C VAL A 45 15.59 23.61 -2.98
N GLY A 46 14.43 23.08 -3.38
CA GLY A 46 13.12 23.66 -3.05
C GLY A 46 12.25 22.79 -2.14
N ALA A 47 11.64 23.45 -1.15
CA ALA A 47 10.48 23.15 -0.29
C ALA A 47 10.07 21.67 -0.05
N PRO A 48 9.72 21.31 1.21
CA PRO A 48 9.15 20.00 1.55
C PRO A 48 7.93 19.64 0.66
N GLY A 49 7.78 18.37 0.32
CA GLY A 49 6.65 17.85 -0.49
C GLY A 49 6.93 17.77 -1.99
N ARG A 50 8.18 17.98 -2.41
CA ARG A 50 8.58 17.87 -3.82
C ARG A 50 9.28 16.58 -4.14
N THR A 51 9.82 15.84 -3.17
CA THR A 51 10.42 14.55 -3.49
C THR A 51 9.35 13.50 -3.78
N LEU A 52 9.70 12.45 -4.53
CA LEU A 52 8.78 11.34 -4.78
C LEU A 52 8.34 10.66 -3.47
N ALA A 53 9.26 10.54 -2.51
CA ALA A 53 8.97 9.96 -1.20
C ALA A 53 7.92 10.78 -0.44
N GLU A 54 8.11 12.09 -0.31
CA GLU A 54 7.14 12.95 0.39
C GLU A 54 5.77 12.98 -0.31
N ARG A 55 5.75 12.98 -1.65
CA ARG A 55 4.49 12.93 -2.41
C ARG A 55 3.78 11.59 -2.26
N TYR A 56 4.53 10.49 -2.26
CA TYR A 56 4.01 9.17 -1.98
C TYR A 56 3.39 9.10 -0.59
N ASP A 57 4.06 9.65 0.43
CA ASP A 57 3.53 9.68 1.80
C ASP A 57 2.25 10.52 1.89
N VAL A 58 2.18 11.67 1.19
CA VAL A 58 0.96 12.51 1.12
C VAL A 58 -0.17 11.83 0.33
N GLU A 59 0.14 11.12 -0.75
CA GLU A 59 -0.86 10.37 -1.54
C GLU A 59 -1.38 9.14 -0.79
N LEU A 60 -0.52 8.47 -0.02
CA LEU A 60 -0.93 7.42 0.91
C LEU A 60 -1.82 7.99 2.00
N ASP A 61 -1.38 9.04 2.68
CA ASP A 61 -2.16 9.69 3.74
C ASP A 61 -3.53 10.17 3.21
N THR A 62 -3.60 10.74 2.01
CA THR A 62 -4.87 11.19 1.43
C THR A 62 -5.78 10.04 0.99
N ASN A 63 -5.25 9.01 0.32
CA ASN A 63 -6.04 7.82 -0.05
C ASN A 63 -6.52 7.06 1.18
N MET A 64 -5.66 6.92 2.20
CA MET A 64 -6.01 6.33 3.49
C MET A 64 -7.02 7.20 4.22
N ARG A 65 -6.82 8.52 4.30
CA ARG A 65 -7.78 9.45 4.92
C ARG A 65 -9.14 9.39 4.25
N LEU A 66 -9.22 9.29 2.92
CA LEU A 66 -10.52 9.14 2.25
C LEU A 66 -11.17 7.77 2.55
N GLN A 67 -10.38 6.70 2.70
CA GLN A 67 -10.90 5.37 3.02
C GLN A 67 -11.22 5.18 4.51
N PHE A 68 -10.51 5.87 5.42
CA PHE A 68 -10.58 5.69 6.87
C PHE A 68 -11.24 6.86 7.61
N ALA A 69 -11.40 8.06 7.03
CA ALA A 69 -12.13 9.16 7.66
C ALA A 69 -13.61 8.81 7.88
N GLU A 70 -14.18 7.95 7.04
CA GLU A 70 -15.53 7.39 7.21
C GLU A 70 -15.58 6.28 8.29
N ILE A 71 -14.45 5.61 8.55
CA ILE A 71 -14.35 4.42 9.42
C ILE A 71 -14.10 4.82 10.88
N GLY A 72 -13.37 5.92 11.10
CA GLY A 72 -12.88 6.28 12.44
C GLY A 72 -11.76 5.37 12.93
N ASP A 73 -11.35 5.57 14.19
CA ASP A 73 -10.35 4.71 14.83
C ASP A 73 -10.99 3.38 15.26
N LEU A 74 -10.46 2.29 14.73
CA LEU A 74 -10.91 0.93 15.05
C LEU A 74 -10.19 0.41 16.29
N THR A 75 -10.96 -0.15 17.21
CA THR A 75 -10.41 -0.84 18.37
C THR A 75 -10.12 -2.31 18.03
N PRO A 76 -9.00 -2.90 18.52
CA PRO A 76 -8.63 -4.28 18.24
C PRO A 76 -9.36 -5.28 19.16
N ASP A 77 -10.65 -5.08 19.37
CA ASP A 77 -11.51 -5.97 20.16
C ASP A 77 -12.33 -6.93 19.27
N ALA A 78 -12.97 -7.90 19.91
CA ALA A 78 -13.71 -8.94 19.22
C ALA A 78 -14.88 -8.41 18.38
N ASP A 79 -15.66 -7.47 18.91
CA ASP A 79 -16.86 -6.96 18.24
C ASP A 79 -16.47 -6.20 16.98
N THR A 80 -15.45 -5.34 17.08
CA THR A 80 -14.93 -4.58 15.94
C THR A 80 -14.34 -5.48 14.86
N ILE A 81 -13.53 -6.47 15.24
CA ILE A 81 -12.93 -7.40 14.27
C ILE A 81 -14.02 -8.23 13.59
N MET A 82 -15.00 -8.74 14.34
CA MET A 82 -16.08 -9.54 13.77
C MET A 82 -17.02 -8.70 12.91
N LEU A 83 -17.35 -7.46 13.29
CA LEU A 83 -18.09 -6.53 12.44
C LEU A 83 -17.36 -6.26 11.13
N ALA A 84 -16.03 -6.11 11.17
CA ALA A 84 -15.23 -5.90 9.98
C ALA A 84 -15.28 -7.10 9.01
N THR A 85 -15.61 -8.31 9.49
CA THR A 85 -15.80 -9.49 8.61
C THR A 85 -17.08 -9.41 7.77
N THR A 86 -18.09 -8.66 8.22
CA THR A 86 -19.37 -8.52 7.48
C THR A 86 -19.32 -7.35 6.50
N LYS A 87 -18.52 -6.32 6.80
CA LYS A 87 -18.36 -5.13 5.96
C LYS A 87 -17.44 -5.39 4.77
N LYS A 88 -18.04 -5.62 3.59
CA LYS A 88 -17.32 -5.94 2.34
C LYS A 88 -16.16 -4.98 2.02
N GLY A 89 -16.37 -3.67 2.20
CA GLY A 89 -15.32 -2.66 1.95
C GLY A 89 -14.13 -2.82 2.89
N TRP A 90 -14.39 -2.99 4.18
CA TRP A 90 -13.39 -3.17 5.22
C TRP A 90 -12.61 -4.48 5.02
N LEU A 91 -13.33 -5.55 4.72
CA LEU A 91 -12.74 -6.85 4.41
C LEU A 91 -11.86 -6.81 3.16
N ALA A 92 -12.24 -6.04 2.13
CA ALA A 92 -11.43 -5.85 0.92
C ALA A 92 -10.11 -5.12 1.22
N ILE A 93 -10.13 -4.13 2.11
CA ILE A 93 -8.92 -3.46 2.58
C ILE A 93 -8.03 -4.45 3.34
N GLY A 94 -8.58 -5.20 4.29
CA GLY A 94 -7.85 -6.24 5.02
C GLY A 94 -7.21 -7.28 4.09
N LYS A 95 -7.94 -7.71 3.05
CA LYS A 95 -7.42 -8.58 1.99
C LYS A 95 -6.26 -7.97 1.23
N SER A 96 -6.31 -6.67 0.93
CA SER A 96 -5.22 -5.94 0.26
C SER A 96 -3.96 -5.93 1.13
N VAL A 97 -4.11 -5.58 2.42
CA VAL A 97 -3.01 -5.60 3.40
C VAL A 97 -2.39 -6.99 3.50
N PHE A 98 -3.22 -8.04 3.60
CA PHE A 98 -2.75 -9.43 3.63
C PHE A 98 -1.97 -9.81 2.37
N ARG A 99 -2.50 -9.47 1.18
CA ARG A 99 -1.86 -9.75 -0.11
C ARG A 99 -0.49 -9.11 -0.25
N THR A 100 -0.32 -7.91 0.28
CA THR A 100 0.95 -7.18 0.20
C THR A 100 1.97 -7.71 1.20
N ASN A 101 1.54 -8.09 2.40
CA ASN A 101 2.46 -8.28 3.53
C ASN A 101 2.59 -9.73 4.03
N CYS A 102 1.58 -10.57 3.83
CA CYS A 102 1.46 -11.86 4.56
C CYS A 102 1.61 -13.09 3.66
N ILE A 103 1.30 -13.00 2.36
CA ILE A 103 1.19 -14.15 1.46
C ILE A 103 2.51 -14.89 1.18
N SER A 104 3.64 -14.22 1.38
CA SER A 104 4.97 -14.82 1.22
C SER A 104 5.16 -15.95 2.21
N CYS A 105 4.59 -15.82 3.43
CA CYS A 105 4.69 -16.80 4.50
C CYS A 105 3.44 -17.65 4.67
N HIS A 106 2.26 -17.05 4.53
CA HIS A 106 0.97 -17.70 4.83
C HIS A 106 0.19 -18.15 3.60
N GLY A 107 0.72 -17.94 2.39
CA GLY A 107 0.01 -18.30 1.16
C GLY A 107 -1.05 -17.30 0.76
N LYS A 108 -1.58 -17.42 -0.46
CA LYS A 108 -2.48 -16.43 -1.05
C LYS A 108 -3.87 -16.44 -0.39
N ASP A 109 -4.31 -17.63 -0.03
CA ASP A 109 -5.63 -17.94 0.52
C ASP A 109 -5.51 -18.34 2.01
N GLY A 110 -4.35 -18.10 2.63
CA GLY A 110 -4.07 -18.46 4.03
C GLY A 110 -3.66 -19.92 4.21
N GLU A 111 -3.40 -20.65 3.12
CA GLU A 111 -3.13 -22.09 3.12
C GLU A 111 -1.86 -22.49 3.89
N GLY A 112 -0.98 -21.54 4.20
CA GLY A 112 0.29 -21.78 4.89
C GLY A 112 1.43 -22.19 3.94
N LYS A 113 2.61 -21.59 4.14
CA LYS A 113 3.86 -21.98 3.47
C LYS A 113 4.95 -22.23 4.51
N VAL A 114 5.84 -21.26 4.67
CA VAL A 114 6.78 -21.25 5.81
C VAL A 114 6.04 -20.93 7.11
N GLY A 115 5.01 -20.09 7.06
CA GLY A 115 4.07 -19.84 8.15
C GLY A 115 2.98 -20.93 8.24
N PRO A 116 2.22 -20.95 9.35
CA PRO A 116 1.10 -21.87 9.54
C PRO A 116 -0.06 -21.57 8.58
N ASN A 117 -0.90 -22.59 8.39
CA ASN A 117 -2.24 -22.45 7.81
C ASN A 117 -3.09 -21.55 8.71
N LEU A 118 -3.76 -20.57 8.11
CA LEU A 118 -4.66 -19.60 8.77
C LEU A 118 -6.13 -19.89 8.46
N ALA A 119 -6.40 -20.87 7.60
CA ALA A 119 -7.74 -21.23 7.14
C ALA A 119 -8.30 -22.48 7.84
N ASP A 120 -7.60 -23.03 8.84
CA ASP A 120 -8.08 -24.15 9.66
C ASP A 120 -8.54 -23.70 11.06
N ASP A 121 -8.92 -24.67 11.89
CA ASP A 121 -9.37 -24.48 13.26
C ASP A 121 -8.23 -24.54 14.30
N VAL A 122 -6.97 -24.67 13.88
CA VAL A 122 -5.83 -25.00 14.74
C VAL A 122 -4.81 -23.87 14.79
N TYR A 123 -4.59 -23.30 15.98
CA TYR A 123 -3.77 -22.11 16.14
C TYR A 123 -2.67 -22.30 17.19
N LYS A 124 -1.49 -21.69 16.94
CA LYS A 124 -0.37 -21.67 17.90
C LYS A 124 -0.47 -20.55 18.94
N ASN A 125 -0.74 -19.33 18.47
CA ASN A 125 -0.59 -18.08 19.25
C ASN A 125 -1.92 -17.36 19.48
N VAL A 126 -3.02 -17.92 18.99
CA VAL A 126 -4.37 -17.35 18.97
C VAL A 126 -5.28 -18.33 19.70
N LYS A 127 -6.09 -17.82 20.62
CA LYS A 127 -7.13 -18.55 21.37
C LYS A 127 -8.50 -17.90 21.19
N LYS A 128 -8.53 -16.60 20.90
CA LYS A 128 -9.71 -15.78 20.64
C LYS A 128 -9.45 -14.81 19.49
N VAL A 129 -10.50 -14.25 18.90
CA VAL A 129 -10.37 -13.42 17.68
C VAL A 129 -9.53 -12.15 17.91
N GLU A 130 -9.63 -11.51 19.07
CA GLU A 130 -8.82 -10.35 19.46
C GLU A 130 -7.31 -10.65 19.57
N ASP A 131 -6.95 -11.93 19.72
CA ASP A 131 -5.56 -12.34 19.70
C ASP A 131 -4.92 -12.17 18.32
N LEU A 132 -5.70 -12.18 17.23
CA LEU A 132 -5.19 -11.97 15.87
C LEU A 132 -4.52 -10.60 15.76
N ALA A 133 -5.22 -9.54 16.17
CA ALA A 133 -4.68 -8.19 16.13
C ALA A 133 -3.42 -8.05 17.01
N ARG A 134 -3.41 -8.66 18.20
CA ARG A 134 -2.22 -8.68 19.06
C ARG A 134 -1.04 -9.39 18.41
N VAL A 135 -1.26 -10.59 17.86
CA VAL A 135 -0.20 -11.40 17.22
C VAL A 135 0.35 -10.69 15.99
N ILE A 136 -0.50 -10.02 15.22
CA ILE A 136 -0.08 -9.23 14.05
C ILE A 136 0.74 -8.01 14.51
N ALA A 137 0.26 -7.26 15.50
CA ALA A 137 0.96 -6.08 16.01
C ALA A 137 2.33 -6.44 16.63
N SER A 138 2.38 -7.44 17.50
CA SER A 138 3.56 -7.78 18.30
C SER A 138 4.47 -8.84 17.68
N GLY A 139 4.03 -9.54 16.64
CA GLY A 139 4.74 -10.69 16.07
C GLY A 139 4.63 -11.94 16.95
N ALA A 140 5.27 -13.03 16.52
CA ALA A 140 5.24 -14.32 17.22
C ALA A 140 6.43 -15.22 16.93
N GLY A 141 6.58 -16.29 17.71
CA GLY A 141 7.58 -17.35 17.48
C GLY A 141 9.02 -16.84 17.54
N ASN A 142 9.33 -15.97 18.51
CA ASN A 142 10.65 -15.35 18.69
C ASN A 142 11.18 -14.65 17.42
N GLY A 143 10.29 -13.99 16.66
CA GLY A 143 10.64 -13.24 15.45
C GLY A 143 10.43 -14.00 14.14
N ALA A 144 10.02 -15.27 14.20
CA ALA A 144 9.62 -16.02 13.00
C ALA A 144 8.45 -15.34 12.26
N MET A 145 7.51 -14.76 13.03
CA MET A 145 6.55 -13.78 12.52
C MET A 145 6.98 -12.39 13.01
N PRO A 146 7.31 -11.44 12.10
CA PRO A 146 7.75 -10.12 12.50
C PRO A 146 6.61 -9.31 13.13
N ALA A 147 6.97 -8.36 13.99
CA ALA A 147 6.02 -7.39 14.55
C ALA A 147 5.64 -6.36 13.47
N TRP A 148 4.33 -6.17 13.26
CA TRP A 148 3.83 -5.25 12.23
C TRP A 148 3.41 -3.88 12.76
N ALA A 149 3.39 -3.66 14.08
CA ALA A 149 2.99 -2.36 14.67
C ALA A 149 3.85 -1.16 14.23
N ASN A 150 5.08 -1.41 13.75
CA ASN A 150 5.96 -0.36 13.21
C ASN A 150 5.82 -0.16 11.68
N ARG A 151 4.96 -0.92 11.02
CA ARG A 151 4.80 -0.95 9.55
C ARG A 151 3.36 -0.80 9.09
N LEU A 152 2.41 -1.20 9.93
CA LEU A 152 0.98 -1.07 9.71
C LEU A 152 0.39 -0.13 10.75
N GLN A 153 -0.59 0.66 10.33
CA GLN A 153 -1.39 1.49 11.21
C GLN A 153 -2.37 0.65 12.03
N GLY A 154 -2.91 1.21 13.12
CA GLY A 154 -3.84 0.51 14.01
C GLY A 154 -5.05 -0.07 13.26
N ASN A 155 -5.70 0.75 12.42
CA ASN A 155 -6.83 0.30 11.60
C ASN A 155 -6.44 -0.82 10.63
N GLU A 156 -5.27 -0.73 10.00
CA GLU A 156 -4.80 -1.78 9.09
C GLU A 156 -4.60 -3.11 9.83
N VAL A 157 -4.10 -3.08 11.07
CA VAL A 157 -3.96 -4.26 11.93
C VAL A 157 -5.32 -4.89 12.23
N VAL A 158 -6.33 -4.08 12.55
CA VAL A 158 -7.70 -4.58 12.81
C VAL A 158 -8.31 -5.17 11.54
N LEU A 159 -8.20 -4.48 10.40
CA LEU A 159 -8.79 -4.94 9.15
C LEU A 159 -8.12 -6.20 8.60
N VAL A 160 -6.79 -6.30 8.69
CA VAL A 160 -6.10 -7.54 8.29
C VAL A 160 -6.39 -8.67 9.27
N ALA A 161 -6.57 -8.40 10.57
CA ALA A 161 -7.03 -9.39 11.54
C ALA A 161 -8.44 -9.91 11.17
N ALA A 162 -9.36 -9.04 10.78
CA ALA A 162 -10.68 -9.41 10.31
C ALA A 162 -10.63 -10.25 9.03
N TYR A 163 -9.77 -9.88 8.08
CA TYR A 163 -9.54 -10.71 6.89
C TYR A 163 -9.03 -12.11 7.26
N VAL A 164 -8.05 -12.22 8.14
CA VAL A 164 -7.55 -13.51 8.62
C VAL A 164 -8.65 -14.29 9.33
N ALA A 165 -9.46 -13.65 10.19
CA ALA A 165 -10.60 -14.29 10.84
C ALA A 165 -11.59 -14.89 9.83
N SER A 166 -11.82 -14.19 8.70
CA SER A 166 -12.71 -14.64 7.62
C SER A 166 -12.17 -15.82 6.80
N LEU A 167 -10.86 -16.13 6.89
CA LEU A 167 -10.26 -17.26 6.17
C LEU A 167 -10.55 -18.60 6.86
N ARG A 168 -10.90 -18.60 8.14
CA ARG A 168 -11.15 -19.81 8.92
C ARG A 168 -12.24 -20.68 8.25
N ASN A 169 -11.92 -21.94 8.00
CA ASN A 169 -12.76 -22.94 7.34
C ASN A 169 -13.20 -22.58 5.91
N THR A 170 -12.42 -21.76 5.20
CA THR A 170 -12.69 -21.42 3.79
C THR A 170 -12.01 -22.36 2.79
N LEU A 171 -11.01 -23.12 3.23
CA LEU A 171 -10.29 -24.10 2.42
C LEU A 171 -10.72 -25.53 2.74
N ALA A 172 -10.66 -26.41 1.73
CA ALA A 172 -10.81 -27.86 1.97
C ALA A 172 -9.60 -28.41 2.74
N ALA A 173 -9.79 -29.51 3.46
CA ALA A 173 -8.78 -30.07 4.36
C ALA A 173 -7.46 -30.47 3.67
N ASP A 174 -7.48 -30.73 2.36
CA ASP A 174 -6.32 -31.10 1.55
C ASP A 174 -5.64 -29.91 0.85
N GLN A 175 -6.22 -28.71 0.95
CA GLN A 175 -5.72 -27.50 0.28
C GLN A 175 -4.74 -26.68 1.12
N GLY A 176 -4.65 -26.96 2.42
CA GLY A 176 -3.79 -26.26 3.37
C GLY A 176 -2.60 -27.10 3.85
N LYS A 177 -1.58 -26.41 4.37
CA LYS A 177 -0.55 -27.03 5.21
C LYS A 177 -1.23 -27.70 6.42
N GLY A 178 -0.65 -28.81 6.87
CA GLY A 178 -1.18 -29.55 8.02
C GLY A 178 -1.28 -28.68 9.29
N PRO A 179 -2.19 -29.02 10.22
CA PRO A 179 -2.53 -28.20 11.37
C PRO A 179 -1.33 -28.02 12.31
N GLU A 180 -1.14 -26.81 12.81
CA GLU A 180 -0.05 -26.50 13.73
C GLU A 180 -0.53 -25.73 14.96
N GLY A 181 -0.62 -26.39 16.12
CA GLY A 181 -1.05 -25.77 17.37
C GLY A 181 -2.16 -26.56 18.05
N SER A 182 -3.16 -25.86 18.58
CA SER A 182 -4.32 -26.47 19.24
C SER A 182 -5.62 -25.94 18.64
N GLU A 183 -6.62 -26.79 18.58
CA GLU A 183 -7.97 -26.40 18.19
C GLU A 183 -8.53 -25.38 19.19
N ILE A 184 -9.24 -24.39 18.68
CA ILE A 184 -9.82 -23.31 19.49
C ILE A 184 -11.31 -23.17 19.23
N ALA A 185 -12.02 -22.58 20.19
CA ALA A 185 -13.44 -22.30 20.06
C ALA A 185 -13.74 -21.47 18.80
N PRO A 186 -14.94 -21.61 18.19
CA PRO A 186 -15.38 -20.74 17.11
C PRO A 186 -15.31 -19.27 17.49
N TRP A 187 -15.20 -18.40 16.47
CA TRP A 187 -15.32 -16.96 16.66
C TRP A 187 -16.69 -16.58 17.22
N PRO A 188 -16.80 -15.52 18.03
CA PRO A 188 -18.10 -14.99 18.42
C PRO A 188 -18.88 -14.54 17.17
N GLU A 189 -20.21 -14.54 17.26
CA GLU A 189 -21.03 -14.00 16.18
C GLU A 189 -20.76 -12.49 16.01
N PRO A 190 -20.74 -11.98 14.77
CA PRO A 190 -20.64 -10.54 14.54
C PRO A 190 -21.77 -9.79 15.24
N PRO A 191 -21.51 -8.58 15.79
CA PRO A 191 -22.57 -7.75 16.32
C PRO A 191 -23.58 -7.42 15.20
N ALA A 192 -24.86 -7.28 15.56
CA ALA A 192 -25.89 -6.91 14.61
C ALA A 192 -25.54 -5.56 13.96
N GLU A 193 -25.66 -5.47 12.63
CA GLU A 193 -25.49 -4.20 11.92
C GLU A 193 -26.52 -3.20 12.44
N GLU A 194 -26.06 -2.13 13.09
CA GLU A 194 -26.89 -0.96 13.32
C GLU A 194 -27.25 -0.34 11.95
N PRO A 195 -28.50 0.09 11.73
CA PRO A 195 -28.93 0.61 10.44
C PRO A 195 -28.06 1.80 10.04
N GLU A 196 -27.52 1.78 8.81
CA GLU A 196 -26.74 2.88 8.23
C GLU A 196 -27.51 4.20 8.37
N VAL A 197 -26.99 5.13 9.18
CA VAL A 197 -27.51 6.49 9.24
C VAL A 197 -27.06 7.17 7.94
N PRO A 198 -27.98 7.62 7.07
CA PRO A 198 -27.59 8.26 5.81
C PRO A 198 -26.76 9.52 6.11
N PRO A 199 -25.78 9.85 5.24
CA PRO A 199 -24.95 11.02 5.44
C PRO A 199 -25.82 12.26 5.54
N ALA A 200 -25.57 13.08 6.57
CA ALA A 200 -26.33 14.30 6.83
C ALA A 200 -26.28 15.20 5.59
N GLU A 201 -27.45 15.46 4.99
CA GLU A 201 -27.57 16.42 3.89
C GLU A 201 -27.06 17.78 4.37
N SER A 202 -25.99 18.26 3.74
CA SER A 202 -25.45 19.60 3.99
C SER A 202 -26.49 20.62 3.55
N GLY A 203 -27.18 21.22 4.52
CA GLY A 203 -28.18 22.26 4.28
C GLY A 203 -27.64 23.42 3.45
N GLU A 204 -28.28 23.63 2.31
CA GLU A 204 -28.05 24.75 1.40
C GLU A 204 -28.41 26.06 2.11
N ALA A 205 -27.39 26.82 2.52
CA ALA A 205 -27.58 28.15 3.08
C ALA A 205 -28.01 29.11 1.95
N THR A 206 -29.32 29.29 1.81
CA THR A 206 -29.91 30.32 0.96
C THR A 206 -29.64 31.70 1.57
N GLY A 207 -28.61 32.38 1.05
CA GLY A 207 -28.32 33.77 1.37
C GLY A 207 -29.42 34.69 0.84
N THR A 208 -30.18 35.30 1.75
CA THR A 208 -31.11 36.39 1.45
C THR A 208 -30.32 37.70 1.43
N ALA A 209 -30.23 38.34 0.27
CA ALA A 209 -29.79 39.72 0.14
C ALA A 209 -30.99 40.66 0.33
N ALA A 210 -30.88 41.57 1.29
CA ALA A 210 -31.73 42.74 1.47
C ALA A 210 -30.89 44.00 1.27
#